data_AF-A0A443RZB2-F1
#
_entry.id   AF-A0A443RZB2-F1
#
_cell.length_a   1.000
_cell.length_b   1.000
_cell.length_c   1.000
_cell.angle_alpha   90.00
_cell.angle_beta   90.00
_cell.angle_gamma   90.00
#
_symmetry.space_group_name_H-M   'P 1'
#
loop_
_entity.id
_entity.type
_entity.pdbx_description
1 polymer ?
#
loop_
_entity_poly.entity_id
_entity_poly.type
_entity_poly.pdbx_seq_one_letter_code
_entity_poly.pdbx_strand_id
1 'polypeptide(L)'
;MLGALNVSSVQMVELMQIATWDDCFLIDVQQLKDSESQWIRVCNHIFNSQRILKIGFGIKSDWANIKATLPKNVFTQAQNVVDFSDFSEWLFLKYPDMVDKNKDLLNSKDAKGLSKLTYLVLGKFINKEEQFSDWGRRPLRDNQIKYAAIDAYSLLQIYEQLFEKSSKMGINFEEVIQNYVAGKISAEEKLSLKSEFALNTIENIEFPVTAIRHFKCIADTMVQGLGKNLRVCGADVWILEGNEYDQEVCEYSDNEDALILTTGHRFDYWKNKVNPGKCCRVSNTLTANEQMKVIITRFNLRITEKDLLSRCVKCNCNEFEQIPSSALRNLYLKRVKTYRDIPLKFEGLHISKFDSISVFWICVQCGQIYWEGCHHDRLKRKLQELLFPVENEEMKDVNDSPGKKIVVPEVITIDDD
;
A
#
# COMPACT_ATOMS: atom_id res chain seq x y z
N MET A 1 -22.31 4.41 -2.11
CA MET A 1 -22.04 3.21 -2.93
C MET A 1 -21.27 2.35 -1.96
N LEU A 2 -21.69 1.10 -1.73
CA LEU A 2 -21.06 0.22 -0.73
C LEU A 2 -19.57 0.10 -1.09
N GLY A 3 -18.76 0.96 -0.47
CA GLY A 3 -17.32 0.88 -0.55
C GLY A 3 -16.99 -0.42 0.13
N ALA A 4 -16.49 -1.37 -0.67
CA ALA A 4 -15.99 -2.63 -0.20
C ALA A 4 -15.14 -2.36 1.04
N LEU A 5 -15.71 -2.69 2.20
CA LEU A 5 -14.87 -3.17 3.28
C LEU A 5 -14.13 -4.32 2.61
N ASN A 6 -12.82 -4.17 2.39
CA ASN A 6 -11.94 -5.31 2.24
C ASN A 6 -11.94 -6.03 3.60
N VAL A 7 -13.08 -6.62 3.95
CA VAL A 7 -13.09 -7.86 4.69
C VAL A 7 -12.59 -8.82 3.64
N SER A 8 -11.28 -9.07 3.62
CA SER A 8 -10.77 -10.29 3.01
C SER A 8 -11.69 -11.40 3.50
N SER A 9 -12.47 -12.00 2.60
CA SER A 9 -13.40 -13.06 2.94
C SER A 9 -12.59 -14.12 3.67
N VAL A 10 -12.78 -14.23 4.98
CA VAL A 10 -12.04 -15.16 5.81
C VAL A 10 -12.44 -16.55 5.35
N GLN A 11 -11.48 -17.31 4.86
CA GLN A 11 -11.69 -18.67 4.35
C GLN A 11 -11.14 -19.68 5.36
N MET A 12 -11.81 -20.82 5.46
CA MET A 12 -11.33 -21.94 6.27
C MET A 12 -10.10 -22.55 5.60
N VAL A 13 -9.04 -22.78 6.38
CA VAL A 13 -7.80 -23.40 5.91
C VAL A 13 -8.00 -24.90 5.79
N GLU A 14 -7.74 -25.46 4.61
CA GLU A 14 -7.89 -26.89 4.34
C GLU A 14 -6.56 -27.66 4.49
N LEU A 15 -5.44 -27.00 4.17
CA LEU A 15 -4.10 -27.57 4.18
C LEU A 15 -3.09 -26.50 4.63
N MET A 16 -2.11 -26.89 5.45
CA MET A 16 -0.98 -26.03 5.84
C MET A 16 0.33 -26.70 5.40
N GLN A 17 1.19 -25.94 4.72
CA GLN A 17 2.47 -26.42 4.23
C GLN A 17 3.60 -25.85 5.10
N ILE A 18 4.52 -26.70 5.52
CA ILE A 18 5.74 -26.29 6.22
C ILE A 18 6.91 -27.02 5.55
N ALA A 19 7.88 -26.28 5.05
CA ALA A 19 9.09 -26.84 4.47
C ALA A 19 10.31 -26.57 5.36
N THR A 20 11.20 -27.54 5.38
CA THR A 20 12.61 -27.44 5.81
C THR A 20 13.48 -27.75 4.59
N TRP A 21 14.80 -27.66 4.73
CA TRP A 21 15.71 -28.01 3.64
C TRP A 21 15.62 -29.48 3.23
N ASP A 22 15.32 -30.34 4.20
CA ASP A 22 15.30 -31.79 4.02
C ASP A 22 13.90 -32.34 3.73
N ASP A 23 12.87 -31.73 4.31
CA ASP A 23 11.50 -32.28 4.31
C ASP A 23 10.42 -31.22 4.05
N CYS A 24 9.32 -31.64 3.41
CA CYS A 24 8.08 -30.89 3.26
C CYS A 24 6.93 -31.58 3.98
N PHE A 25 6.31 -30.87 4.92
CA PHE A 25 5.15 -31.32 5.69
C PHE A 25 3.88 -30.70 5.13
N LEU A 26 2.91 -31.55 4.78
CA LEU A 26 1.55 -31.16 4.40
C LEU A 26 0.59 -31.54 5.52
N ILE A 27 0.17 -30.57 6.31
CA ILE A 27 -0.67 -30.76 7.49
C ILE A 27 -2.12 -30.61 7.09
N ASP A 28 -2.90 -31.69 7.23
CA ASP A 28 -4.33 -31.72 6.97
C ASP A 28 -5.09 -30.95 8.06
N VAL A 29 -5.30 -29.65 7.83
CA VAL A 29 -5.98 -28.77 8.79
C VAL A 29 -7.46 -29.13 8.90
N GLN A 30 -8.09 -29.59 7.82
CA GLN A 30 -9.49 -30.03 7.84
C GLN A 30 -9.71 -31.14 8.87
N GLN A 31 -8.79 -32.11 8.94
CA GLN A 31 -8.84 -33.22 9.89
C GLN A 31 -8.38 -32.81 11.30
N LEU A 32 -7.39 -31.91 11.39
CA LEU A 32 -6.70 -31.62 12.65
C LEU A 32 -7.19 -30.36 13.37
N LYS A 33 -8.05 -29.53 12.77
CA LYS A 33 -8.48 -28.24 13.35
C LYS A 33 -8.96 -28.32 14.80
N ASP A 34 -9.58 -29.42 15.21
CA ASP A 34 -10.13 -29.59 16.56
C ASP A 34 -9.08 -30.16 17.56
N SER A 35 -7.85 -30.43 17.11
CA SER A 35 -6.76 -30.96 17.94
C SER A 35 -6.00 -29.86 18.69
N GLU A 36 -6.70 -29.17 19.59
CA GLU A 36 -6.22 -27.96 20.28
C GLU A 36 -4.83 -28.12 20.92
N SER A 37 -4.59 -29.20 21.68
CA SER A 37 -3.31 -29.43 22.38
C SER A 37 -2.13 -29.59 21.42
N GLN A 38 -2.36 -30.16 20.24
CA GLN A 38 -1.34 -30.32 19.21
C GLN A 38 -1.03 -28.98 18.55
N TRP A 39 -2.07 -28.20 18.21
CA TRP A 39 -1.89 -26.87 17.63
C TRP A 39 -1.21 -25.89 18.60
N ILE A 40 -1.50 -25.96 19.90
CA ILE A 40 -0.77 -25.19 20.92
C ILE A 40 0.73 -25.52 20.87
N ARG A 41 1.09 -26.81 20.78
CA ARG A 41 2.50 -27.22 20.68
C ARG A 41 3.15 -26.70 19.41
N VAL A 42 2.50 -26.86 18.25
CA VAL A 42 3.00 -26.36 16.95
C VAL A 42 3.18 -24.85 16.99
N CYS A 43 2.18 -24.09 17.45
CA CYS A 43 2.23 -22.64 17.54
C CYS A 43 3.35 -22.17 18.46
N ASN A 44 3.48 -22.77 19.64
CA ASN A 44 4.51 -22.36 20.60
C ASN A 44 5.93 -22.68 20.15
N HIS A 45 6.17 -23.86 19.58
CA HIS A 45 7.53 -24.29 19.23
C HIS A 45 8.00 -23.75 17.88
N ILE A 46 7.08 -23.51 16.93
CA ILE A 46 7.43 -23.08 15.57
C ILE A 46 7.09 -21.60 15.37
N PHE A 47 5.81 -21.24 15.40
CA PHE A 47 5.36 -19.90 15.02
C PHE A 47 5.78 -18.82 16.02
N ASN A 48 5.70 -19.09 17.32
CA ASN A 48 6.06 -18.15 18.38
C ASN A 48 7.57 -18.13 18.71
N SER A 49 8.35 -19.06 18.17
CA SER A 49 9.79 -19.12 18.41
C SER A 49 10.52 -17.98 17.74
N GLN A 50 11.27 -17.17 18.50
CA GLN A 50 12.16 -16.14 17.93
C GLN A 50 13.40 -16.75 17.27
N ARG A 51 13.78 -17.98 17.62
CA ARG A 51 14.98 -18.65 17.10
C ARG A 51 14.79 -19.19 15.68
N ILE A 52 13.54 -19.44 15.30
CA ILE A 52 13.22 -20.00 13.98
C ILE A 52 12.75 -18.85 13.09
N LEU A 53 13.49 -18.57 12.01
CA LEU A 53 13.03 -17.69 10.95
C LEU A 53 11.93 -18.40 10.16
N LYS A 54 10.76 -17.77 10.05
CA LYS A 54 9.69 -18.23 9.15
C LYS A 54 9.72 -17.39 7.89
N ILE A 55 9.68 -18.05 6.74
CA ILE A 55 9.59 -17.42 5.43
C ILE A 55 8.22 -17.74 4.86
N GLY A 56 7.53 -16.74 4.33
CA GLY A 56 6.29 -16.92 3.58
C GLY A 56 6.14 -15.85 2.51
N PHE A 57 5.01 -15.83 1.82
CA PHE A 57 4.73 -14.88 0.74
C PHE A 57 3.28 -14.41 0.81
N GLY A 58 3.04 -13.13 1.10
CA GLY A 58 1.70 -12.57 1.27
C GLY A 58 1.00 -13.07 2.55
N ILE A 59 1.76 -13.33 3.62
CA ILE A 59 1.32 -14.13 4.78
C ILE A 59 0.20 -13.46 5.60
N LYS A 60 0.00 -12.14 5.43
CA LYS A 60 -1.03 -11.39 6.17
C LYS A 60 -2.43 -11.98 6.03
N SER A 61 -2.81 -12.42 4.82
CA SER A 61 -4.10 -13.09 4.61
C SER A 61 -4.13 -14.48 5.23
N ASP A 62 -3.02 -15.21 5.16
CA ASP A 62 -2.93 -16.58 5.69
C ASP A 62 -3.10 -16.59 7.20
N TRP A 63 -2.49 -15.63 7.91
CA TRP A 63 -2.70 -15.49 9.36
C TRP A 63 -4.15 -15.22 9.72
N ALA A 64 -4.86 -14.42 8.93
CA ALA A 64 -6.28 -14.16 9.18
C ALA A 64 -7.11 -15.45 9.02
N ASN A 65 -6.82 -16.25 7.99
CA ASN A 65 -7.48 -17.53 7.74
C ASN A 65 -7.12 -18.58 8.80
N ILE A 66 -5.86 -18.67 9.22
CA ILE A 66 -5.40 -19.57 10.28
C ILE A 66 -6.09 -19.23 11.61
N LYS A 67 -6.13 -17.94 11.99
CA LYS A 67 -6.81 -17.48 13.22
C LYS A 67 -8.30 -17.81 13.23
N ALA A 68 -8.94 -17.81 12.07
CA ALA A 68 -10.34 -18.13 11.95
C ALA A 68 -10.63 -19.63 11.91
N THR A 69 -9.65 -20.43 11.50
CA THR A 69 -9.78 -21.89 11.33
C THR A 69 -9.43 -22.64 12.60
N LEU A 70 -8.34 -22.24 13.27
CA LEU A 70 -7.84 -22.93 14.45
C LEU A 70 -8.62 -22.54 15.72
N PRO A 71 -8.55 -23.34 16.80
CA PRO A 71 -9.22 -23.03 18.05
C PRO A 71 -8.77 -21.67 18.59
N LYS A 72 -9.69 -20.99 19.28
CA LYS A 72 -9.47 -19.62 19.78
C LYS A 72 -8.22 -19.56 20.65
N ASN A 73 -7.46 -18.48 20.50
CA ASN A 73 -6.23 -18.19 21.24
C ASN A 73 -5.04 -19.14 21.00
N VAL A 74 -5.16 -20.14 20.12
CA VAL A 74 -4.04 -21.04 19.81
C VAL A 74 -3.01 -20.36 18.92
N PHE A 75 -3.47 -19.68 17.87
CA PHE A 75 -2.58 -18.94 16.97
C PHE A 75 -2.47 -17.47 17.37
N THR A 76 -1.37 -17.14 18.04
CA THR A 76 -0.98 -15.77 18.43
C THR A 76 -0.14 -15.09 17.34
N GLN A 77 0.46 -13.94 17.65
CA GLN A 77 1.37 -13.27 16.73
C GLN A 77 2.67 -14.08 16.56
N ALA A 78 2.86 -14.64 15.37
CA ALA A 78 4.10 -15.29 14.99
C ALA A 78 5.30 -14.33 15.11
N GLN A 79 6.44 -14.85 15.54
CA GLN A 79 7.67 -14.10 15.79
C GLN A 79 8.70 -14.39 14.69
N ASN A 80 9.67 -13.51 14.47
CA ASN A 80 10.76 -13.74 13.49
C ASN A 80 10.25 -14.26 12.13
N VAL A 81 9.37 -13.48 11.49
CA VAL A 81 8.78 -13.82 10.20
C VAL A 81 9.22 -12.81 9.15
N VAL A 82 9.69 -13.30 8.01
CA VAL A 82 9.93 -12.49 6.81
C VAL A 82 8.90 -12.84 5.75
N ASP A 83 8.19 -11.83 5.28
CA ASP A 83 7.28 -11.95 4.15
C ASP A 83 8.01 -11.57 2.87
N PHE A 84 8.29 -12.55 2.02
CA PHE A 84 9.01 -12.37 0.76
C PHE A 84 8.22 -11.54 -0.25
N SER A 85 6.91 -11.32 -0.11
CA SER A 85 6.20 -10.38 -0.99
C SER A 85 6.73 -8.96 -0.81
N ASP A 86 6.85 -8.52 0.44
CA ASP A 86 7.23 -7.15 0.80
C ASP A 86 8.76 -7.01 0.91
N PHE A 87 9.45 -8.07 1.36
CA PHE A 87 10.90 -8.08 1.55
C PHE A 87 11.66 -8.10 0.23
N SER A 88 11.29 -8.95 -0.73
CA SER A 88 12.03 -9.07 -2.00
C SER A 88 11.97 -7.77 -2.81
N GLU A 89 10.82 -7.11 -2.80
CA GLU A 89 10.61 -5.81 -3.42
C GLU A 89 11.56 -4.76 -2.84
N TRP A 90 11.63 -4.65 -1.51
CA TRP A 90 12.57 -3.75 -0.84
C TRP A 90 14.04 -4.13 -1.12
N LEU A 91 14.37 -5.42 -1.07
CA LEU A 91 15.73 -5.92 -1.25
C LEU A 91 16.26 -5.57 -2.65
N PHE A 92 15.46 -5.79 -3.69
CA PHE A 92 15.87 -5.53 -5.07
C PHE A 92 15.97 -4.04 -5.39
N LEU A 93 15.24 -3.20 -4.67
CA LEU A 93 15.45 -1.75 -4.73
C LEU A 93 16.76 -1.34 -4.06
N LYS A 94 17.06 -1.90 -2.88
CA LYS A 94 18.31 -1.62 -2.16
C LYS A 94 19.55 -2.13 -2.87
N TYR A 95 19.44 -3.29 -3.51
CA TYR A 95 20.53 -3.97 -4.19
C TYR A 95 20.07 -4.41 -5.59
N PRO A 96 20.05 -3.49 -6.58
CA PRO A 96 19.53 -3.78 -7.92
C PRO A 96 20.20 -4.95 -8.63
N ASP A 97 21.49 -5.20 -8.35
CA ASP A 97 22.24 -6.29 -8.94
C ASP A 97 21.84 -7.67 -8.41
N MET A 98 21.00 -7.75 -7.36
CA MET A 98 20.42 -9.00 -6.84
C MET A 98 19.53 -9.72 -7.85
N VAL A 99 18.99 -9.03 -8.84
CA VAL A 99 18.16 -9.63 -9.89
C VAL A 99 18.63 -9.17 -11.25
N ASP A 100 18.61 -10.09 -12.23
CA ASP A 100 18.85 -9.72 -13.61
C ASP A 100 17.63 -8.99 -14.17
N LYS A 101 17.77 -7.68 -14.40
CA LYS A 101 16.70 -6.84 -14.97
C LYS A 101 16.23 -7.31 -16.35
N ASN A 102 17.07 -8.03 -17.10
CA ASN A 102 16.67 -8.61 -18.38
C ASN A 102 15.69 -9.78 -18.23
N LYS A 103 15.70 -10.47 -17.08
CA LYS A 103 14.66 -11.46 -16.75
C LYS A 103 13.31 -10.78 -16.46
N ASP A 104 13.32 -9.56 -15.93
CA ASP A 104 12.07 -8.80 -15.73
C ASP A 104 11.47 -8.33 -17.08
N LEU A 105 12.28 -8.21 -18.14
CA LEU A 105 11.81 -7.92 -19.51
C LEU A 105 11.11 -9.11 -20.19
N LEU A 106 11.39 -10.34 -19.75
CA LEU A 106 10.72 -11.57 -20.21
C LEU A 106 9.36 -11.81 -19.52
N ASN A 107 8.78 -10.78 -18.89
CA ASN A 107 7.45 -10.83 -18.29
C ASN A 107 6.42 -11.38 -19.30
N SER A 108 6.14 -12.68 -19.22
CA SER A 108 4.86 -13.20 -19.64
C SER A 108 3.81 -12.39 -18.87
N LYS A 109 2.82 -11.85 -19.55
CA LYS A 109 1.76 -11.02 -18.96
C LYS A 109 0.99 -11.74 -17.82
N ASP A 110 1.28 -13.03 -17.61
CA ASP A 110 0.56 -13.96 -16.74
C ASP A 110 1.29 -14.30 -15.42
N ALA A 111 2.57 -13.92 -15.27
CA ALA A 111 3.34 -14.20 -14.05
C ALA A 111 3.17 -13.12 -12.97
N LYS A 112 2.37 -13.42 -11.94
CA LYS A 112 2.20 -12.61 -10.71
C LYS A 112 2.50 -13.43 -9.45
N GLY A 113 2.75 -12.73 -8.34
CA GLY A 113 2.93 -13.31 -7.01
C GLY A 113 4.22 -14.13 -6.88
N LEU A 114 4.18 -15.18 -6.06
CA LEU A 114 5.34 -16.05 -5.79
C LEU A 114 5.98 -16.58 -7.08
N SER A 115 5.19 -17.02 -8.05
CA SER A 115 5.69 -17.50 -9.34
C SER A 115 6.53 -16.47 -10.11
N LYS A 116 6.29 -15.16 -9.94
CA LYS A 116 7.14 -14.11 -10.52
C LYS A 116 8.47 -14.07 -9.79
N LEU A 117 8.44 -14.08 -8.45
CA LEU A 117 9.64 -14.06 -7.62
C LEU A 117 10.53 -15.29 -7.90
N THR A 118 9.94 -16.48 -7.98
CA THR A 118 10.64 -17.72 -8.35
C THR A 118 11.34 -17.57 -9.70
N TYR A 119 10.69 -16.96 -10.68
CA TYR A 119 11.30 -16.76 -12.00
C TYR A 119 12.45 -15.75 -11.96
N LEU A 120 12.28 -14.62 -11.27
CA LEU A 120 13.32 -13.60 -11.16
C LEU A 120 14.59 -14.15 -10.49
N VAL A 121 14.43 -14.96 -9.45
CA VAL A 121 15.54 -15.46 -8.65
C VAL A 121 16.10 -16.77 -9.21
N LEU A 122 15.24 -17.75 -9.52
CA LEU A 122 15.65 -19.11 -9.92
C LEU A 122 15.58 -19.35 -11.43
N GLY A 123 14.98 -18.45 -12.22
CA GLY A 123 14.78 -18.62 -13.67
C GLY A 123 13.70 -19.64 -14.06
N LYS A 124 12.86 -20.09 -13.11
CA LYS A 124 11.81 -21.09 -13.33
C LYS A 124 10.46 -20.59 -12.79
N PHE A 125 9.37 -20.92 -13.48
CA PHE A 125 8.02 -20.65 -12.99
C PHE A 125 7.50 -21.80 -12.12
N ILE A 126 6.60 -21.47 -11.19
CA ILE A 126 5.79 -22.47 -10.48
C ILE A 126 4.60 -22.81 -11.39
N ASN A 127 4.35 -24.10 -11.62
CA ASN A 127 3.14 -24.54 -12.33
C ASN A 127 1.91 -24.22 -11.47
N LYS A 128 0.96 -23.43 -12.00
CA LYS A 128 -0.24 -22.95 -11.29
C LYS A 128 -1.50 -23.80 -11.49
N GLU A 129 -1.42 -24.92 -12.19
CA GLU A 129 -2.58 -25.76 -12.53
C GLU A 129 -3.42 -26.19 -11.31
N GLU A 130 -2.78 -26.45 -10.17
CA GLU A 130 -3.47 -26.91 -8.95
C GLU A 130 -3.85 -25.77 -7.99
N GLN A 131 -3.56 -24.50 -8.34
CA GLN A 131 -3.80 -23.33 -7.48
C GLN A 131 -5.27 -23.21 -7.04
N PHE A 132 -6.21 -23.47 -7.97
CA PHE A 132 -7.65 -23.38 -7.74
C PHE A 132 -8.33 -24.76 -7.71
N SER A 133 -7.57 -25.81 -7.40
CA SER A 133 -8.12 -27.16 -7.27
C SER A 133 -8.98 -27.32 -6.01
N ASP A 134 -9.78 -28.38 -5.94
CA ASP A 134 -10.54 -28.76 -4.75
C ASP A 134 -9.58 -29.29 -3.66
N TRP A 135 -9.10 -28.38 -2.81
CA TRP A 135 -8.21 -28.66 -1.68
C TRP A 135 -8.93 -29.29 -0.47
N GLY A 136 -10.27 -29.34 -0.49
CA GLY A 136 -11.09 -30.01 0.52
C GLY A 136 -11.28 -31.50 0.26
N ARG A 137 -10.90 -31.97 -0.94
CA ARG A 137 -10.91 -33.38 -1.32
C ARG A 137 -9.95 -34.23 -0.48
N ARG A 138 -10.39 -35.45 -0.11
CA ARG A 138 -9.51 -36.50 0.44
C ARG A 138 -9.70 -37.85 -0.28
N PRO A 139 -8.62 -38.60 -0.58
CA PRO A 139 -7.21 -38.19 -0.49
C PRO A 139 -6.87 -37.11 -1.53
N LEU A 140 -5.84 -36.31 -1.24
CA LEU A 140 -5.25 -35.38 -2.21
C LEU A 140 -4.66 -36.15 -3.39
N ARG A 141 -4.69 -35.55 -4.59
CA ARG A 141 -4.00 -36.10 -5.77
C ARG A 141 -2.50 -35.90 -5.66
N ASP A 142 -1.71 -36.75 -6.33
CA ASP A 142 -0.25 -36.59 -6.41
C ASP A 142 0.19 -35.20 -6.89
N ASN A 143 -0.54 -34.62 -7.84
CA ASN A 143 -0.24 -33.28 -8.35
C ASN A 143 -0.55 -32.18 -7.31
N GLN A 144 -1.61 -32.32 -6.51
CA GLN A 144 -1.91 -31.40 -5.40
C GLN A 144 -0.82 -31.49 -4.33
N ILE A 145 -0.39 -32.71 -3.97
CA ILE A 145 0.70 -32.93 -3.02
C ILE A 145 1.99 -32.26 -3.51
N LYS A 146 2.38 -32.52 -4.77
CA LYS A 146 3.57 -31.92 -5.39
C LYS A 146 3.48 -30.40 -5.43
N TYR A 147 2.34 -29.85 -5.86
CA TYR A 147 2.13 -28.41 -5.92
C TYR A 147 2.28 -27.76 -4.53
N ALA A 148 1.59 -28.29 -3.51
CA ALA A 148 1.65 -27.75 -2.15
C ALA A 148 3.07 -27.82 -1.57
N ALA A 149 3.79 -28.92 -1.81
CA ALA A 149 5.18 -29.03 -1.38
C ALA A 149 6.09 -28.01 -2.08
N ILE A 150 5.94 -27.85 -3.41
CA ILE A 150 6.72 -26.89 -4.19
C ILE A 150 6.43 -25.45 -3.75
N ASP A 151 5.17 -25.12 -3.43
CA ASP A 151 4.79 -23.76 -3.02
C ASP A 151 5.56 -23.31 -1.77
N ALA A 152 5.68 -24.19 -0.77
CA ALA A 152 6.50 -23.93 0.43
C ALA A 152 8.01 -24.05 0.17
N TYR A 153 8.46 -25.12 -0.49
CA TYR A 153 9.89 -25.38 -0.70
C TYR A 153 10.55 -24.36 -1.65
N SER A 154 9.79 -23.76 -2.56
CA SER A 154 10.31 -22.72 -3.45
C SER A 154 10.83 -21.49 -2.70
N LEU A 155 10.23 -21.16 -1.55
CA LEU A 155 10.67 -20.04 -0.71
C LEU A 155 12.05 -20.28 -0.11
N LEU A 156 12.33 -21.53 0.26
CA LEU A 156 13.64 -21.96 0.72
C LEU A 156 14.66 -21.82 -0.43
N GLN A 157 14.40 -22.38 -1.61
CA GLN A 157 15.31 -22.20 -2.77
C GLN A 157 15.55 -20.73 -3.12
N ILE A 158 14.53 -19.87 -3.03
CA ILE A 158 14.67 -18.42 -3.22
C ILE A 158 15.63 -17.84 -2.16
N TYR A 159 15.46 -18.20 -0.88
CA TYR A 159 16.34 -17.76 0.20
C TYR A 159 17.80 -18.14 -0.07
N GLU A 160 18.06 -19.40 -0.41
CA GLU A 160 19.40 -19.91 -0.70
C GLU A 160 20.07 -19.11 -1.84
N GLN A 161 19.33 -18.91 -2.94
CA GLN A 161 19.88 -18.21 -4.08
C GLN A 161 20.18 -16.74 -3.79
N LEU A 162 19.32 -16.07 -2.99
CA LEU A 162 19.55 -14.70 -2.54
C LEU A 162 20.72 -14.61 -1.56
N PHE A 163 20.84 -15.59 -0.65
CA PHE A 163 21.95 -15.67 0.29
C PHE A 163 23.29 -15.80 -0.46
N GLU A 164 23.42 -16.78 -1.37
CA GLU A 164 24.65 -16.97 -2.14
C GLU A 164 25.03 -15.73 -2.95
N LYS A 165 24.04 -15.08 -3.56
CA LYS A 165 24.27 -13.88 -4.36
C LYS A 165 24.69 -12.71 -3.50
N SER A 166 24.07 -12.55 -2.33
CA SER A 166 24.47 -11.55 -1.34
C SER A 166 25.91 -11.77 -0.87
N SER A 167 26.31 -13.01 -0.59
CA SER A 167 27.69 -13.33 -0.21
C SER A 167 28.69 -12.96 -1.29
N LYS A 168 28.39 -13.23 -2.57
CA LYS A 168 29.23 -12.82 -3.71
C LYS A 168 29.36 -11.30 -3.85
N MET A 169 28.37 -10.56 -3.38
CA MET A 169 28.36 -9.09 -3.37
C MET A 169 28.94 -8.48 -2.08
N GLY A 170 29.41 -9.31 -1.13
CA GLY A 170 29.91 -8.84 0.16
C GLY A 170 28.82 -8.35 1.12
N ILE A 171 27.56 -8.77 0.93
CA ILE A 171 26.41 -8.39 1.75
C ILE A 171 26.10 -9.49 2.75
N ASN A 172 26.00 -9.12 4.04
CA ASN A 172 25.53 -10.03 5.09
C ASN A 172 24.00 -10.16 5.02
N PHE A 173 23.52 -11.18 4.30
CA PHE A 173 22.09 -11.36 4.04
C PHE A 173 21.26 -11.63 5.31
N GLU A 174 21.82 -12.37 6.26
CA GLU A 174 21.15 -12.68 7.52
C GLU A 174 20.93 -11.41 8.34
N GLU A 175 21.95 -10.56 8.44
CA GLU A 175 21.83 -9.26 9.12
C GLU A 175 20.81 -8.35 8.42
N VAL A 176 20.79 -8.36 7.09
CA VAL A 176 19.80 -7.63 6.29
C VAL A 176 18.37 -8.08 6.63
N ILE A 177 18.11 -9.38 6.68
CA ILE A 177 16.81 -9.93 7.07
C ILE A 177 16.49 -9.56 8.52
N GLN A 178 17.43 -9.73 9.45
CA GLN A 178 17.18 -9.44 10.86
C GLN A 178 16.86 -7.97 11.10
N ASN A 179 17.57 -7.05 10.44
CA ASN A 179 17.26 -5.62 10.50
C ASN A 179 15.89 -5.30 9.89
N TYR A 180 15.51 -5.98 8.81
CA TYR A 180 14.19 -5.83 8.20
C TYR A 180 13.06 -6.30 9.12
N VAL A 181 13.18 -7.51 9.66
CA VAL A 181 12.18 -8.14 10.53
C VAL A 181 12.05 -7.40 11.86
N ALA A 182 13.17 -6.92 12.42
CA ALA A 182 13.17 -6.12 13.64
C ALA A 182 12.64 -4.68 13.45
N GLY A 183 12.27 -4.28 12.23
CA GLY A 183 11.78 -2.92 11.96
C GLY A 183 12.85 -1.84 12.12
N LYS A 184 14.15 -2.23 12.13
CA LYS A 184 15.28 -1.31 12.29
C LYS A 184 15.57 -0.48 11.04
N ILE A 185 14.98 -0.85 9.91
CA ILE A 185 15.00 -0.05 8.70
C ILE A 185 13.98 1.07 8.86
N SER A 186 14.47 2.32 8.88
CA SER A 186 13.63 3.48 9.11
C SER A 186 12.58 3.65 8.00
N ALA A 187 11.48 4.32 8.32
CA ALA A 187 10.47 4.65 7.32
C ALA A 187 11.08 5.53 6.20
N GLU A 188 12.02 6.40 6.56
CA GLU A 188 12.78 7.25 5.64
C GLU A 188 13.70 6.43 4.73
N GLU A 189 14.37 5.40 5.23
CA GLU A 189 15.22 4.52 4.41
C GLU A 189 14.37 3.67 3.46
N LYS A 190 13.24 3.12 3.93
CA LYS A 190 12.27 2.45 3.06
C LYS A 190 11.70 3.39 2.00
N LEU A 191 11.40 4.65 2.36
CA LEU A 191 10.87 5.66 1.45
C LEU A 191 11.92 6.11 0.44
N SER A 192 13.16 6.31 0.87
CA SER A 192 14.31 6.68 0.04
C SER A 192 14.63 5.61 -1.00
N LEU A 193 14.66 4.33 -0.59
CA LEU A 193 14.91 3.19 -1.49
C LEU A 193 13.70 2.86 -2.38
N LYS A 194 12.47 3.09 -1.90
CA LYS A 194 11.24 3.01 -2.70
C LYS A 194 11.01 4.23 -3.58
N SER A 195 11.81 5.28 -3.43
CA SER A 195 11.79 6.41 -4.33
C SER A 195 12.56 6.06 -5.60
N GLU A 196 11.92 5.26 -6.46
CA GLU A 196 12.05 5.45 -7.92
C GLU A 196 11.36 6.77 -8.31
N PHE A 197 11.60 7.85 -7.57
CA PHE A 197 11.19 9.18 -7.97
C PHE A 197 12.19 9.63 -9.03
N ALA A 198 11.80 9.48 -10.29
CA ALA A 198 12.60 9.92 -11.41
C ALA A 198 11.76 10.84 -12.27
N LEU A 199 12.18 12.09 -12.42
CA LEU A 199 11.73 12.90 -13.54
C LEU A 199 12.39 12.37 -14.82
N ASN A 200 11.77 12.59 -15.98
CA ASN A 200 12.42 12.36 -17.27
C ASN A 200 13.46 13.44 -17.61
N THR A 201 14.23 13.87 -16.61
CA THR A 201 15.38 14.77 -16.76
C THR A 201 16.45 14.37 -15.74
N ILE A 202 17.71 14.61 -16.11
CA ILE A 202 18.88 14.38 -15.26
C ILE A 202 19.15 15.62 -14.38
N GLU A 203 18.51 16.74 -14.68
CA GLU A 203 18.65 17.97 -13.91
C GLU A 203 18.03 17.84 -12.52
N ASN A 204 18.79 18.24 -11.50
CA ASN A 204 18.26 18.42 -10.15
C ASN A 204 17.39 19.68 -10.14
N ILE A 205 16.09 19.49 -10.39
CA ILE A 205 15.10 20.55 -10.32
C ILE A 205 14.62 20.70 -8.88
N GLU A 206 14.94 21.85 -8.28
CA GLU A 206 14.29 22.34 -7.08
C GLU A 206 12.95 22.98 -7.44
N PHE A 207 11.89 22.59 -6.72
CA PHE A 207 10.56 23.15 -6.92
C PHE A 207 10.26 24.20 -5.84
N PRO A 208 9.77 25.40 -6.23
CA PRO A 208 9.33 26.39 -5.27
C PRO A 208 8.09 25.90 -4.51
N VAL A 209 7.91 26.41 -3.29
CA VAL A 209 6.72 26.08 -2.49
C VAL A 209 5.47 26.50 -3.27
N THR A 210 4.63 25.53 -3.60
CA THR A 210 3.44 25.74 -4.45
C THR A 210 2.20 25.26 -3.73
N ALA A 211 1.12 26.06 -3.71
CA ALA A 211 -0.14 25.57 -3.16
C ALA A 211 -0.69 24.43 -4.03
N ILE A 212 -1.12 23.33 -3.42
CA ILE A 212 -1.52 22.12 -4.15
C ILE A 212 -2.64 22.37 -5.16
N ARG A 213 -3.53 23.34 -4.93
CA ARG A 213 -4.57 23.77 -5.88
C ARG A 213 -4.05 24.24 -7.24
N HIS A 214 -2.78 24.64 -7.31
CA HIS A 214 -2.09 25.06 -8.53
C HIS A 214 -1.25 23.93 -9.16
N PHE A 215 -1.12 22.79 -8.47
CA PHE A 215 -0.42 21.63 -9.02
C PHE A 215 -1.32 20.92 -10.03
N LYS A 216 -0.85 20.84 -11.28
CA LYS A 216 -1.51 20.18 -12.41
C LYS A 216 -0.76 18.91 -12.78
N CYS A 217 -1.47 17.80 -12.89
CA CYS A 217 -0.87 16.54 -13.33
C CYS A 217 -1.85 15.65 -14.09
N ILE A 218 -1.29 14.70 -14.83
CA ILE A 218 -1.99 13.63 -15.50
C ILE A 218 -1.65 12.33 -14.75
N ALA A 219 -2.65 11.70 -14.13
CA ALA A 219 -2.49 10.41 -13.50
C ALA A 219 -2.81 9.30 -14.52
N ASP A 220 -1.78 8.55 -14.88
CA ASP A 220 -1.92 7.38 -15.72
C ASP A 220 -2.84 6.30 -15.10
N THR A 221 -3.42 5.45 -15.95
CA THR A 221 -4.16 4.22 -15.65
C THR A 221 -3.55 3.34 -14.55
N MET A 222 -2.22 3.32 -14.42
CA MET A 222 -1.52 2.55 -13.39
C MET A 222 -1.50 3.24 -12.00
N VAL A 223 -1.76 4.54 -11.94
CA VAL A 223 -1.70 5.37 -10.73
C VAL A 223 -3.00 6.16 -10.51
N GLN A 224 -4.14 5.68 -11.01
CA GLN A 224 -5.43 6.33 -10.80
C GLN A 224 -5.80 6.49 -9.31
N GLY A 225 -5.36 5.55 -8.46
CA GLY A 225 -5.52 5.65 -7.00
C GLY A 225 -4.84 6.89 -6.43
N LEU A 226 -3.59 7.14 -6.83
CA LEU A 226 -2.87 8.37 -6.52
C LEU A 226 -3.61 9.60 -7.06
N GLY A 227 -4.06 9.56 -8.32
CA GLY A 227 -4.81 10.67 -8.91
C GLY A 227 -6.06 11.04 -8.12
N LYS A 228 -6.83 10.05 -7.64
CA LYS A 228 -8.00 10.26 -6.78
C LYS A 228 -7.61 10.91 -5.45
N ASN A 229 -6.53 10.46 -4.83
CA ASN A 229 -6.02 11.04 -3.58
C ASN A 229 -5.52 12.48 -3.77
N LEU A 230 -4.85 12.78 -4.87
CA LEU A 230 -4.42 14.14 -5.19
C LEU A 230 -5.61 15.08 -5.42
N ARG A 231 -6.67 14.64 -6.13
CA ARG A 231 -7.92 15.42 -6.26
C ARG A 231 -8.57 15.68 -4.90
N VAL A 232 -8.59 14.68 -4.02
CA VAL A 232 -9.08 14.84 -2.64
C VAL A 232 -8.31 15.93 -1.88
N CYS A 233 -7.01 16.06 -2.12
CA CYS A 233 -6.17 17.11 -1.56
C CYS A 233 -6.25 18.44 -2.31
N GLY A 234 -7.05 18.56 -3.37
CA GLY A 234 -7.28 19.80 -4.12
C GLY A 234 -6.42 20.00 -5.37
N ALA A 235 -5.54 19.04 -5.71
CA ALA A 235 -4.75 19.11 -6.95
C ALA A 235 -5.62 18.98 -8.20
N ASP A 236 -5.19 19.65 -9.26
CA ASP A 236 -5.80 19.53 -10.58
C ASP A 236 -5.25 18.28 -11.28
N VAL A 237 -6.09 17.25 -11.40
CA VAL A 237 -5.64 15.95 -11.93
C VAL A 237 -6.53 15.49 -13.07
N TRP A 238 -5.96 15.27 -14.24
CA TRP A 238 -6.59 14.45 -15.28
C TRP A 238 -6.23 12.99 -15.05
N ILE A 239 -7.23 12.14 -14.77
CA ILE A 239 -7.02 10.69 -14.61
C ILE A 239 -7.36 10.01 -15.93
N LEU A 240 -6.40 9.31 -16.52
CA LEU A 240 -6.58 8.58 -17.77
C LEU A 240 -7.39 7.30 -17.54
N GLU A 241 -8.31 6.99 -18.45
CA GLU A 241 -9.15 5.78 -18.44
C GLU A 241 -8.65 4.73 -19.46
N GLY A 242 -7.66 5.06 -20.28
CA GLY A 242 -6.96 4.14 -21.18
C GLY A 242 -7.50 4.15 -22.61
N ASN A 243 -8.39 5.06 -22.94
CA ASN A 243 -8.97 5.28 -24.26
C ASN A 243 -8.51 6.61 -24.90
N GLU A 244 -7.72 7.40 -24.19
CA GLU A 244 -7.16 8.67 -24.67
C GLU A 244 -6.09 8.44 -25.74
N TYR A 245 -6.03 9.33 -26.73
CA TYR A 245 -4.95 9.31 -27.71
C TYR A 245 -3.69 9.94 -27.11
N ASP A 246 -2.53 9.32 -27.30
CA ASP A 246 -1.28 9.83 -26.73
C ASP A 246 -0.97 11.27 -27.13
N GLN A 247 -1.33 11.66 -28.36
CA GLN A 247 -1.14 13.03 -28.84
C GLN A 247 -1.92 14.04 -27.98
N GLU A 248 -3.17 13.71 -27.62
CA GLU A 248 -4.01 14.55 -26.77
C GLU A 248 -3.40 14.70 -25.36
N VAL A 249 -2.85 13.62 -24.81
CA VAL A 249 -2.19 13.62 -23.50
C VAL A 249 -0.92 14.48 -23.52
N CYS A 250 -0.09 14.34 -24.57
CA CYS A 250 1.11 15.15 -24.75
C CYS A 250 0.77 16.63 -24.93
N GLU A 251 -0.18 16.96 -25.80
CA GLU A 251 -0.64 18.34 -26.04
C GLU A 251 -1.17 18.99 -24.76
N TYR A 252 -1.93 18.26 -23.94
CA TYR A 252 -2.39 18.75 -22.65
C TYR A 252 -1.23 18.97 -21.67
N SER A 253 -0.27 18.04 -21.59
CA SER A 253 0.91 18.15 -20.72
C SER A 253 1.74 19.40 -21.02
N ASP A 254 1.87 19.75 -22.30
CA ASP A 254 2.57 20.94 -22.76
C ASP A 254 1.73 22.22 -22.54
N ASN A 255 0.46 22.24 -22.97
CA ASN A 255 -0.39 23.44 -22.91
C ASN A 255 -0.77 23.85 -21.48
N GLU A 256 -1.05 22.88 -20.62
CA GLU A 256 -1.52 23.11 -19.25
C GLU A 256 -0.39 23.08 -18.21
N ASP A 257 0.85 22.94 -18.67
CA ASP A 257 2.03 22.71 -17.83
C ASP A 257 1.91 21.45 -16.94
N ALA A 258 1.08 20.47 -17.34
CA ALA A 258 0.72 19.33 -16.49
C ALA A 258 1.76 18.20 -16.52
N LEU A 259 2.17 17.72 -15.34
CA LEU A 259 3.11 16.62 -15.20
C LEU A 259 2.43 15.25 -15.34
N ILE A 260 2.97 14.33 -16.15
CA ILE A 260 2.52 12.94 -16.22
C ILE A 260 3.08 12.14 -15.04
N LEU A 261 2.21 11.62 -14.19
CA LEU A 261 2.52 10.65 -13.14
C LEU A 261 2.26 9.23 -13.66
N THR A 262 3.27 8.37 -13.62
CA THR A 262 3.19 7.00 -14.15
C THR A 262 4.14 6.06 -13.39
N THR A 263 4.14 4.77 -13.70
CA THR A 263 4.97 3.77 -12.99
C THR A 263 5.45 2.67 -13.93
N GLY A 264 6.51 1.97 -13.52
CA GLY A 264 7.08 0.83 -14.24
C GLY A 264 7.40 1.16 -15.71
N HIS A 265 7.14 0.20 -16.61
CA HIS A 265 7.44 0.34 -18.04
C HIS A 265 6.70 1.48 -18.75
N ARG A 266 5.57 1.97 -18.20
CA ARG A 266 4.87 3.12 -18.77
C ARG A 266 5.59 4.44 -18.55
N PHE A 267 6.49 4.51 -17.56
CA PHE A 267 7.43 5.62 -17.48
C PHE A 267 8.36 5.66 -18.69
N ASP A 268 8.94 4.52 -19.07
CA ASP A 268 9.83 4.44 -20.24
C ASP A 268 9.11 4.75 -21.55
N TYR A 269 7.80 4.49 -21.59
CA TYR A 269 6.93 4.90 -22.68
C TYR A 269 6.77 6.42 -22.76
N TRP A 270 6.32 7.05 -21.67
CA TRP A 270 6.02 8.48 -21.65
C TRP A 270 7.26 9.36 -21.68
N LYS A 271 8.36 8.96 -21.04
CA LYS A 271 9.58 9.77 -20.93
C LYS A 271 10.13 10.21 -22.29
N ASN A 272 9.89 9.40 -23.34
CA ASN A 272 10.35 9.64 -24.70
C ASN A 272 9.32 10.40 -25.56
N LYS A 273 8.10 10.63 -25.05
CA LYS A 273 6.99 11.29 -25.75
C LYS A 273 6.68 12.69 -25.26
N VAL A 274 7.16 13.06 -24.08
CA VAL A 274 6.96 14.39 -23.49
C VAL A 274 8.29 15.09 -23.22
N ASN A 275 8.24 16.41 -23.10
CA ASN A 275 9.40 17.24 -22.84
C ASN A 275 10.10 16.84 -21.52
N PRO A 276 11.42 17.09 -21.40
CA PRO A 276 12.16 16.84 -20.15
C PRO A 276 11.49 17.53 -18.95
N GLY A 277 11.40 16.82 -17.83
CA GLY A 277 10.72 17.29 -16.61
C GLY A 277 9.19 17.11 -16.60
N LYS A 278 8.57 16.68 -17.70
CA LYS A 278 7.11 16.47 -17.83
C LYS A 278 6.60 15.08 -17.49
N CYS A 279 7.48 14.12 -17.21
CA CYS A 279 7.09 12.79 -16.78
C CYS A 279 7.79 12.44 -15.47
N CYS A 280 7.02 11.90 -14.53
CA CYS A 280 7.48 11.50 -13.22
C CYS A 280 7.13 10.04 -12.97
N ARG A 281 8.16 9.24 -12.70
CA ARG A 281 8.01 7.88 -12.20
C ARG A 281 7.61 7.93 -10.74
N VAL A 282 6.55 7.19 -10.44
CA VAL A 282 6.07 6.92 -9.09
C VAL A 282 6.18 5.43 -8.87
N SER A 283 6.67 5.01 -7.71
CA SER A 283 6.80 3.59 -7.41
C SER A 283 5.44 2.90 -7.28
N ASN A 284 5.25 1.78 -7.96
CA ASN A 284 4.08 0.90 -7.79
C ASN A 284 4.15 0.04 -6.52
N THR A 285 5.30 0.07 -5.82
CA THR A 285 5.55 -0.61 -4.53
C THR A 285 4.96 0.13 -3.33
N LEU A 286 4.36 1.30 -3.59
CA LEU A 286 3.78 2.20 -2.62
C LEU A 286 2.25 2.19 -2.76
N THR A 287 1.55 2.24 -1.63
CA THR A 287 0.11 2.50 -1.62
C THR A 287 -0.18 3.89 -2.17
N ALA A 288 -1.40 4.13 -2.68
CA ALA A 288 -1.80 5.43 -3.21
C ALA A 288 -1.61 6.60 -2.23
N ASN A 289 -1.65 6.34 -0.92
CA ASN A 289 -1.38 7.37 0.10
C ASN A 289 0.12 7.66 0.24
N GLU A 290 0.96 6.63 0.20
CA GLU A 290 2.42 6.79 0.26
C GLU A 290 2.94 7.47 -1.01
N GLN A 291 2.43 7.07 -2.17
CA GLN A 291 2.70 7.75 -3.45
C GLN A 291 2.36 9.25 -3.37
N MET A 292 1.21 9.59 -2.79
CA MET A 292 0.78 10.97 -2.63
C MET A 292 1.74 11.78 -1.75
N LYS A 293 2.23 11.21 -0.64
CA LYS A 293 3.25 11.87 0.21
C LYS A 293 4.51 12.17 -0.59
N VAL A 294 5.00 11.18 -1.35
CA VAL A 294 6.19 11.35 -2.19
C VAL A 294 6.00 12.52 -3.16
N ILE A 295 4.85 12.60 -3.84
CA ILE A 295 4.53 13.71 -4.76
C ILE A 295 4.50 15.05 -4.02
N ILE A 296 3.79 15.14 -2.89
CA ILE A 296 3.67 16.38 -2.11
C ILE A 296 5.04 16.88 -1.66
N THR A 297 5.86 16.01 -1.08
CA THR A 297 7.20 16.37 -0.61
C THR A 297 8.09 16.80 -1.77
N ARG A 298 8.10 16.03 -2.86
CA ARG A 298 9.07 16.23 -3.94
C ARG A 298 8.80 17.45 -4.81
N PHE A 299 7.53 17.81 -4.99
CA PHE A 299 7.13 19.05 -5.68
C PHE A 299 6.91 20.21 -4.73
N ASN A 300 7.28 20.07 -3.44
CA ASN A 300 7.20 21.11 -2.43
C ASN A 300 5.78 21.71 -2.31
N LEU A 301 4.77 20.83 -2.27
CA LEU A 301 3.36 21.22 -2.32
C LEU A 301 2.84 21.54 -0.92
N ARG A 302 2.26 22.73 -0.76
CA ARG A 302 1.59 23.14 0.47
C ARG A 302 0.09 22.87 0.39
N ILE A 303 -0.43 22.23 1.42
CA ILE A 303 -1.85 21.89 1.56
C ILE A 303 -2.45 22.69 2.71
N THR A 304 -3.64 23.24 2.52
CA THR A 304 -4.44 23.91 3.56
C THR A 304 -5.80 23.25 3.70
N GLU A 305 -6.52 23.55 4.78
CA GLU A 305 -7.89 23.02 4.97
C GLU A 305 -8.84 23.39 3.83
N LYS A 306 -8.62 24.54 3.18
CA LYS A 306 -9.41 25.01 2.03
C LYS A 306 -9.12 24.24 0.74
N ASP A 307 -8.04 23.46 0.68
CA ASP A 307 -7.73 22.60 -0.47
C ASP A 307 -8.49 21.28 -0.40
N LEU A 308 -8.75 20.79 0.81
CA LEU A 308 -9.35 19.47 1.03
C LEU A 308 -10.78 19.42 0.49
N LEU A 309 -11.05 18.39 -0.32
CA LEU A 309 -12.34 18.17 -0.98
C LEU A 309 -12.82 19.36 -1.82
N SER A 310 -11.92 20.26 -2.20
CA SER A 310 -12.23 21.38 -3.09
C SER A 310 -12.44 20.96 -4.55
N ARG A 311 -12.19 19.68 -4.87
CA ARG A 311 -12.38 19.11 -6.20
C ARG A 311 -13.15 17.80 -6.18
N CYS A 312 -13.91 17.60 -7.24
CA CYS A 312 -14.69 16.40 -7.47
C CYS A 312 -13.74 15.24 -7.80
N VAL A 313 -13.73 14.21 -6.95
CA VAL A 313 -12.88 13.02 -7.14
C VAL A 313 -13.16 12.32 -8.47
N LYS A 314 -14.40 12.45 -8.99
CA LYS A 314 -14.83 11.83 -10.26
C LYS A 314 -14.40 12.61 -11.50
N CYS A 315 -14.66 13.91 -11.56
CA CYS A 315 -14.46 14.70 -12.78
C CYS A 315 -13.51 15.90 -12.64
N ASN A 316 -12.83 16.05 -11.50
CA ASN A 316 -11.87 17.11 -11.21
C ASN A 316 -12.43 18.55 -11.07
N CYS A 317 -13.72 18.75 -11.36
CA CYS A 317 -14.44 20.03 -11.17
C CYS A 317 -14.25 20.57 -9.76
N ASN A 318 -14.01 21.87 -9.63
CA ASN A 318 -13.85 22.58 -8.36
C ASN A 318 -15.08 23.40 -7.94
N GLU A 319 -16.20 23.23 -8.63
CA GLU A 319 -17.45 23.95 -8.37
C GLU A 319 -18.55 23.00 -7.88
N PHE A 320 -19.23 23.44 -6.81
CA PHE A 320 -20.25 22.66 -6.12
C PHE A 320 -21.45 23.50 -5.72
N GLU A 321 -22.64 22.98 -6.01
CA GLU A 321 -23.90 23.54 -5.53
C GLU A 321 -24.26 22.93 -4.18
N GLN A 322 -24.57 23.76 -3.19
CA GLN A 322 -25.04 23.30 -1.89
C GLN A 322 -26.56 23.10 -1.90
N ILE A 323 -27.02 21.98 -1.33
CA ILE A 323 -28.44 21.68 -1.21
C ILE A 323 -28.79 21.16 0.19
N PRO A 324 -29.83 21.71 0.85
CA PRO A 324 -30.31 21.18 2.12
C PRO A 324 -30.81 19.73 2.00
N SER A 325 -30.60 18.94 3.03
CA SER A 325 -31.01 17.53 3.09
C SER A 325 -32.49 17.32 2.78
N SER A 326 -33.38 18.17 3.31
CA SER A 326 -34.82 18.10 3.06
C SER A 326 -35.16 18.29 1.57
N ALA A 327 -34.50 19.24 0.90
CA ALA A 327 -34.69 19.50 -0.53
C ALA A 327 -34.17 18.33 -1.36
N LEU A 328 -32.95 17.85 -1.10
CA LEU A 328 -32.38 16.72 -1.84
C LEU A 328 -33.15 15.42 -1.61
N ARG A 329 -33.66 15.18 -0.39
CA ARG A 329 -34.53 14.03 -0.07
C ARG A 329 -35.78 14.02 -0.94
N ASN A 330 -36.41 15.19 -1.13
CA ASN A 330 -37.57 15.31 -2.00
C ASN A 330 -37.23 14.97 -3.46
N LEU A 331 -36.08 15.44 -3.96
CA LEU A 331 -35.62 15.12 -5.32
C LEU A 331 -35.32 13.62 -5.47
N TYR A 332 -34.68 13.02 -4.47
CA TYR A 332 -34.36 11.59 -4.41
C TYR A 332 -35.64 10.71 -4.44
N LEU A 333 -36.61 11.01 -3.57
CA LEU A 333 -37.87 10.25 -3.50
C LEU A 333 -38.70 10.36 -4.79
N LYS A 334 -38.69 11.54 -5.41
CA LYS A 334 -39.36 11.80 -6.69
C LYS A 334 -38.57 11.30 -7.90
N ARG A 335 -37.36 10.72 -7.70
CA ARG A 335 -36.45 10.27 -8.75
C ARG A 335 -36.17 11.35 -9.82
N VAL A 336 -36.03 12.58 -9.37
CA VAL A 336 -35.72 13.72 -10.25
C VAL A 336 -34.33 13.53 -10.82
N LYS A 337 -34.18 13.65 -12.15
CA LYS A 337 -32.90 13.40 -12.83
C LYS A 337 -31.96 14.61 -12.87
N THR A 338 -32.49 15.82 -12.69
CA THR A 338 -31.75 17.07 -12.82
C THR A 338 -32.15 18.10 -11.76
N TYR A 339 -31.20 18.92 -11.32
CA TYR A 339 -31.43 20.06 -10.43
C TYR A 339 -30.67 21.26 -10.96
N ARG A 340 -31.39 22.31 -11.38
CA ARG A 340 -30.81 23.51 -12.01
C ARG A 340 -29.85 23.15 -13.15
N ASP A 341 -30.33 22.31 -14.07
CA ASP A 341 -29.58 21.79 -15.22
C ASP A 341 -28.37 20.89 -14.90
N ILE A 342 -28.09 20.64 -13.62
CA ILE A 342 -27.07 19.69 -13.18
C ILE A 342 -27.70 18.28 -13.13
N PRO A 343 -27.10 17.25 -13.78
CA PRO A 343 -27.55 15.88 -13.61
C PRO A 343 -27.42 15.45 -12.15
N LEU A 344 -28.35 14.65 -11.62
CA LEU A 344 -28.24 14.12 -10.25
C LEU A 344 -27.79 12.67 -10.26
N LYS A 345 -26.62 12.40 -9.67
CA LYS A 345 -26.08 11.05 -9.49
C LYS A 345 -26.30 10.58 -8.06
N PHE A 346 -27.39 9.85 -7.86
CA PHE A 346 -27.76 9.28 -6.57
C PHE A 346 -27.06 7.96 -6.26
N GLU A 347 -26.19 7.46 -7.14
CA GLU A 347 -25.55 6.16 -7.00
C GLU A 347 -24.88 6.03 -5.64
N GLY A 348 -25.49 5.19 -4.80
CA GLY A 348 -24.95 4.88 -3.50
C GLY A 348 -25.20 5.93 -2.40
N LEU A 349 -26.10 6.88 -2.62
CA LEU A 349 -26.75 7.64 -1.57
C LEU A 349 -27.92 6.83 -1.00
N HIS A 350 -27.83 6.42 0.26
CA HIS A 350 -28.90 5.70 0.95
C HIS A 350 -29.83 6.69 1.65
N ILE A 351 -31.14 6.39 1.68
CA ILE A 351 -32.16 7.28 2.25
C ILE A 351 -31.88 7.69 3.71
N SER A 352 -31.28 6.80 4.51
CA SER A 352 -30.92 7.12 5.90
C SER A 352 -29.87 8.23 6.04
N LYS A 353 -29.13 8.56 4.98
CA LYS A 353 -28.18 9.69 5.02
C LYS A 353 -28.88 11.03 5.16
N PHE A 354 -30.11 11.16 4.67
CA PHE A 354 -30.86 12.40 4.81
C PHE A 354 -31.23 12.71 6.28
N ASP A 355 -31.26 11.70 7.15
CA ASP A 355 -31.60 11.88 8.56
C ASP A 355 -30.38 12.34 9.39
N SER A 356 -29.15 12.00 8.96
CA SER A 356 -27.92 12.32 9.69
C SER A 356 -27.12 13.50 9.12
N ILE A 357 -27.41 13.94 7.90
CA ILE A 357 -26.67 14.97 7.17
C ILE A 357 -27.56 16.20 6.96
N SER A 358 -27.06 17.39 7.25
CA SER A 358 -27.80 18.65 7.08
C SER A 358 -27.69 19.22 5.66
N VAL A 359 -26.49 19.19 5.08
CA VAL A 359 -26.17 19.79 3.78
C VAL A 359 -25.44 18.77 2.90
N PHE A 360 -25.77 18.79 1.61
CA PHE A 360 -25.10 18.02 0.57
C PHE A 360 -24.50 18.96 -0.47
N TRP A 361 -23.45 18.50 -1.16
CA TRP A 361 -22.77 19.22 -2.23
C TRP A 361 -22.91 18.44 -3.53
N ILE A 362 -23.37 19.10 -4.59
CA ILE A 362 -23.53 18.52 -5.91
C ILE A 362 -22.45 19.12 -6.82
N CYS A 363 -21.60 18.28 -7.38
CA CYS A 363 -20.66 18.72 -8.41
C CYS A 363 -21.43 19.22 -9.64
N VAL A 364 -21.20 20.48 -10.03
CA VAL A 364 -21.96 21.13 -11.12
C VAL A 364 -21.69 20.50 -12.49
N GLN A 365 -20.52 19.88 -12.68
CA GLN A 365 -20.15 19.26 -13.95
C GLN A 365 -20.70 17.84 -14.12
N CYS A 366 -20.47 16.96 -13.14
CA CYS A 366 -20.78 15.53 -13.30
C CYS A 366 -21.98 15.05 -12.49
N GLY A 367 -22.54 15.90 -11.62
CA GLY A 367 -23.71 15.56 -10.82
C GLY A 367 -23.46 14.71 -9.58
N GLN A 368 -22.20 14.36 -9.30
CA GLN A 368 -21.85 13.56 -8.14
C GLN A 368 -22.22 14.30 -6.85
N ILE A 369 -22.93 13.59 -5.97
CA ILE A 369 -23.38 14.09 -4.69
C ILE A 369 -22.37 13.69 -3.60
N TYR A 370 -21.98 14.65 -2.77
CA TYR A 370 -21.07 14.53 -1.64
C TYR A 370 -21.73 15.03 -0.36
N TRP A 371 -21.24 14.57 0.78
CA TRP A 371 -21.66 15.01 2.11
C TRP A 371 -20.52 14.84 3.12
N GLU A 372 -20.52 15.65 4.16
CA GLU A 372 -19.63 15.44 5.30
C GLU A 372 -20.08 14.19 6.08
N GLY A 373 -19.16 13.30 6.41
CA GLY A 373 -19.46 12.11 7.22
C GLY A 373 -18.19 11.49 7.78
N CYS A 374 -18.29 10.38 8.50
CA CYS A 374 -17.13 9.75 9.16
C CYS A 374 -15.90 9.48 8.26
N HIS A 375 -16.07 9.40 6.94
CA HIS A 375 -14.96 9.28 5.99
C HIS A 375 -14.19 10.60 5.83
N HIS A 376 -14.88 11.75 5.87
CA HIS A 376 -14.31 13.10 5.91
C HIS A 376 -13.43 13.28 7.14
N ASP A 377 -13.91 12.90 8.32
CA ASP A 377 -13.15 13.04 9.57
C ASP A 377 -11.93 12.11 9.61
N ARG A 378 -12.07 10.87 9.12
CA ARG A 378 -10.94 9.93 8.99
C ARG A 378 -9.90 10.42 8.00
N LEU A 379 -10.34 11.04 6.91
CA LEU A 379 -9.46 11.62 5.90
C LEU A 379 -8.76 12.86 6.45
N LYS A 380 -9.48 13.79 7.09
CA LYS A 380 -8.91 14.96 7.78
C LYS A 380 -7.86 14.55 8.81
N ARG A 381 -8.18 13.57 9.67
CA ARG A 381 -7.25 13.08 10.69
C ARG A 381 -6.00 12.43 10.08
N LYS A 382 -6.19 11.58 9.08
CA LYS A 382 -5.07 10.99 8.33
C LYS A 382 -4.24 12.05 7.61
N LEU A 383 -4.85 13.08 7.03
CA LEU A 383 -4.11 14.14 6.35
C LEU A 383 -3.40 15.07 7.34
N GLN A 384 -4.01 15.34 8.51
CA GLN A 384 -3.37 16.08 9.60
C GLN A 384 -2.14 15.36 10.13
N GLU A 385 -2.25 14.07 10.46
CA GLU A 385 -1.13 13.23 10.92
C GLU A 385 0.01 13.10 9.88
N LEU A 386 -0.31 13.23 8.59
CA LEU A 386 0.65 13.00 7.50
C LEU A 386 1.26 14.27 6.89
N LEU A 387 0.62 15.42 7.05
CA LEU A 387 1.01 16.70 6.42
C LEU A 387 1.41 17.77 7.44
N PHE A 388 1.01 17.60 8.69
CA PHE A 388 1.38 18.45 9.82
C PHE A 388 1.85 17.54 10.95
N PRO A 389 3.08 16.99 10.88
CA PRO A 389 3.66 16.38 12.07
C PRO A 389 3.59 17.43 13.17
N VAL A 390 2.90 17.10 14.26
CA VAL A 390 2.86 17.95 15.44
C VAL A 390 4.32 18.19 15.82
N GLU A 391 4.80 19.43 15.65
CA GLU A 391 6.04 19.84 16.29
C GLU A 391 5.82 19.57 17.77
N ASN A 392 6.60 18.67 18.36
CA ASN A 392 6.68 18.60 19.80
C ASN A 392 7.08 20.00 20.26
N GLU A 393 6.14 20.74 20.85
CA GLU A 393 6.42 21.94 21.62
C GLU A 393 7.21 21.52 22.86
N GLU A 394 8.50 21.26 22.68
CA GLU A 394 9.48 21.36 23.74
C GLU A 394 10.60 22.28 23.24
N MET A 395 10.92 23.27 24.08
CA MET A 395 11.91 24.34 23.89
C MET A 395 11.41 25.62 23.23
N LYS A 396 10.52 26.35 23.92
CA LYS A 396 10.70 27.81 24.05
C LYS A 396 10.65 28.25 25.51
N ASP A 397 11.70 28.98 25.85
CA ASP A 397 11.85 29.95 26.93
C ASP A 397 11.95 29.46 28.38
N VAL A 398 13.18 29.16 28.80
CA VAL A 398 13.65 29.52 30.14
C VAL A 398 15.01 30.20 30.02
N ASN A 399 15.00 31.53 30.01
CA ASN A 399 16.08 32.40 30.47
C ASN A 399 15.51 33.81 30.70
N ASP A 400 14.86 34.03 31.84
CA ASP A 400 15.34 35.00 32.82
C ASP A 400 14.64 34.84 34.18
N SER A 401 15.36 35.18 35.25
CA SER A 401 15.23 34.75 36.67
C SER A 401 14.11 35.48 37.48
N PRO A 402 13.90 35.29 38.81
CA PRO A 402 14.59 34.45 39.80
C PRO A 402 13.71 33.66 40.82
N GLY A 403 14.28 32.56 41.33
CA GLY A 403 14.20 32.20 42.75
C GLY A 403 13.06 31.29 43.21
N LYS A 404 13.38 30.00 43.41
CA LYS A 404 13.06 29.27 44.65
C LYS A 404 13.87 27.99 44.75
N LYS A 405 14.69 27.90 45.82
CA LYS A 405 15.42 26.70 46.24
C LYS A 405 14.43 25.56 46.47
N ILE A 406 14.68 24.39 45.87
CA ILE A 406 14.17 23.12 46.36
C ILE A 406 15.34 22.14 46.42
N VAL A 407 15.41 21.46 47.57
CA VAL A 407 16.49 20.64 48.11
C VAL A 407 16.61 19.32 47.36
N VAL A 408 17.84 18.90 47.09
CA VAL A 408 18.20 17.59 46.52
C VAL A 408 18.32 16.57 47.67
N PRO A 409 17.62 15.42 47.64
CA PRO A 409 17.99 14.27 48.47
C PRO A 409 19.09 13.45 47.81
N GLU A 410 19.99 12.98 48.66
CA GLU A 410 21.29 12.36 48.37
C GLU A 410 21.24 11.02 47.62
N VAL A 411 22.40 10.76 47.02
CA VAL A 411 22.91 9.52 46.42
C VAL A 411 22.75 8.32 47.35
N ILE A 412 22.29 7.18 46.82
CA ILE A 412 22.59 5.86 47.38
C ILE A 412 23.34 5.07 46.31
N THR A 413 24.64 4.87 46.57
CA THR A 413 25.52 3.89 45.93
C THR A 413 25.20 2.49 46.46
N ILE A 414 25.29 1.49 45.60
CA ILE A 414 25.43 0.09 46.01
C ILE A 414 26.80 -0.33 45.50
N ASP A 415 27.75 -0.54 46.42
CA ASP A 415 29.02 -1.20 46.15
C ASP A 415 28.86 -2.70 46.39
N ASP A 416 29.62 -3.45 45.58
CA ASP A 416 29.81 -4.90 45.62
C ASP A 416 30.55 -5.35 46.89
N ASP A 417 30.08 -6.47 47.46
CA ASP A 417 30.89 -7.49 48.15
C ASP A 417 30.24 -8.87 47.98
#